data_AF-A0A392TQK9-F1
#
_entry.id   AF-A0A392TQK9-F1
#
_cell.length_a   1.000
_cell.length_b   1.000
_cell.length_c   1.000
_cell.angle_alpha   90.00
_cell.angle_beta   90.00
_cell.angle_gamma   90.00
#
_symmetry.space_group_name_H-M   'P 1'
#
loop_
_entity.id
_entity.type
_entity.pdbx_description
1 polymer ?
#
loop_
_entity_poly.entity_id
_entity_poly.type
_entity_poly.pdbx_seq_one_letter_code
_entity_poly.pdbx_strand_id
1 'polypeptide(L)' 'MAKIPYASAIGSLMYAMVCTRPDIGHAMGVVSRFMSNPGKAHWEAVKW' A
#
# COMPACT_ATOMS: atom_id res chain seq x y z
N MET A 1 10.18 5.70 -13.97
CA MET A 1 8.87 5.17 -13.53
C MET A 1 8.35 6.07 -12.42
N ALA A 2 7.63 7.13 -12.77
CA ALA A 2 6.84 7.90 -11.82
C ALA A 2 5.44 7.92 -12.41
N LYS A 3 4.52 7.11 -11.88
CA LYS A 3 3.14 7.12 -12.40
C LYS A 3 2.08 7.20 -11.30
N ILE A 4 2.39 6.80 -10.08
CA ILE A 4 1.58 7.09 -8.89
C ILE A 4 2.55 7.22 -7.71
N PRO A 5 2.54 8.33 -6.93
CA PRO A 5 3.32 8.40 -5.72
C PRO A 5 2.89 7.29 -4.77
N TYR A 6 3.85 6.56 -4.18
CA TYR A 6 3.61 5.42 -3.29
C TYR A 6 2.57 5.73 -2.21
N ALA A 7 2.67 6.92 -1.63
CA ALA A 7 1.71 7.42 -0.65
C ALA A 7 0.26 7.48 -1.16
N SER A 8 0.04 7.84 -2.43
CA SER A 8 -1.31 7.89 -3.02
C SER A 8 -1.90 6.50 -3.22
N ALA A 9 -1.09 5.53 -3.64
CA ALA A 9 -1.53 4.13 -3.76
C ALA A 9 -1.88 3.53 -2.40
N ILE A 10 -1.05 3.79 -1.37
CA ILE A 10 -1.32 3.39 0.00
C ILE A 10 -2.60 4.05 0.54
N GLY A 11 -2.81 5.35 0.29
CA GLY A 11 -4.01 6.05 0.70
C GLY A 11 -5.29 5.47 0.10
N SER A 12 -5.28 5.15 -1.20
CA SER A 12 -6.39 4.47 -1.87
C SER A 12 -6.63 3.06 -1.32
N LEU A 13 -5.57 2.30 -1.02
CA LEU A 13 -5.67 0.98 -0.40
C LEU A 13 -6.22 1.05 1.03
N MET A 14 -5.79 2.04 1.83
CA MET A 14 -6.34 2.26 3.17
C MET A 14 -7.83 2.55 3.13
N TYR A 15 -8.28 3.36 2.18
CA TYR A 15 -9.71 3.60 1.98
C TYR A 15 -10.46 2.33 1.58
N ALA A 16 -9.92 1.56 0.63
CA ALA A 16 -10.52 0.29 0.22
C ALA A 16 -10.60 -0.73 1.37
N MET A 17 -9.55 -0.84 2.21
CA MET A 17 -9.56 -1.74 3.38
C MET A 17 -10.70 -1.44 4.34
N VAL A 18 -10.96 -0.15 4.62
CA VAL A 18 -12.04 0.27 5.52
C VAL A 18 -13.41 -0.08 4.92
N CYS A 19 -13.56 0.04 3.60
CA CYS A 19 -14.85 -0.14 2.93
C CYS A 19 -15.19 -1.60 2.57
N THR A 20 -14.21 -2.44 2.21
CA THR A 20 -14.49 -3.77 1.62
C THR A 20 -13.80 -4.93 2.32
N ARG A 21 -12.63 -4.73 2.94
CA ARG A 21 -11.86 -5.86 3.50
C ARG A 21 -10.84 -5.42 4.57
N PRO A 22 -11.22 -5.46 5.86
CA PRO A 22 -10.29 -5.14 6.96
C PRO A 22 -9.18 -6.19 7.16
N ASP A 23 -9.30 -7.35 6.53
CA ASP A 23 -8.33 -8.48 6.60
C ASP A 23 -6.91 -8.10 6.11
N ILE A 24 -6.82 -7.11 5.22
CA ILE A 24 -5.56 -6.63 4.64
C ILE A 24 -4.89 -5.58 5.55
N GLY A 25 -5.54 -5.17 6.64
CA GLY A 25 -5.06 -4.15 7.59
C GLY A 25 -3.68 -4.44 8.15
N HIS A 26 -3.40 -5.70 8.48
CA HIS A 26 -2.10 -6.11 8.99
C HIS A 26 -1.00 -5.98 7.92
N ALA A 27 -1.27 -6.44 6.69
CA ALA A 27 -0.33 -6.34 5.58
C ALA A 27 -0.02 -4.86 5.23
N MET A 28 -1.03 -3.99 5.23
CA MET A 28 -0.82 -2.55 5.00
C MET A 28 -0.09 -1.86 6.14
N GLY A 29 -0.27 -2.29 7.38
CA GLY A 29 0.56 -1.84 8.50
C GLY A 29 2.04 -2.08 8.25
N VAL A 30 2.40 -3.27 7.76
CA VAL A 30 3.78 -3.62 7.40
C VAL A 30 4.28 -2.79 6.21
N VAL A 31 3.47 -2.66 5.15
CA VAL A 31 3.82 -1.93 3.92
C VAL A 31 3.95 -0.42 4.17
N SER A 32 3.17 0.15 5.10
CA SER A 32 3.25 1.57 5.48
C SER A 32 4.59 1.93 6.11
N ARG A 33 5.24 0.98 6.80
CA ARG A 33 6.55 1.17 7.43
C ARG A 33 7.68 1.38 6.42
N PHE A 34 7.46 0.99 5.17
CA PHE A 34 8.41 1.14 4.07
C PHE A 34 8.06 2.29 3.12
N MET A 35 7.14 3.20 3.51
CA MET A 35 6.78 4.37 2.70
C MET A 35 7.97 5.27 2.34
N SER A 36 8.97 5.39 3.22
CA SER A 36 10.15 6.24 2.99
C SER A 36 11.19 5.62 2.04
N ASN A 37 11.21 4.29 1.88
CA ASN A 37 12.09 3.61 0.93
C ASN A 37 11.46 2.28 0.45
N PRO A 38 10.47 2.36 -0.44
CA PRO A 38 9.75 1.18 -0.88
C PRO A 38 10.60 0.35 -1.84
N GLY A 39 10.99 -0.85 -1.40
CA GLY A 39 11.62 -1.84 -2.28
C GLY A 39 10.67 -2.38 -3.36
N LYS A 40 11.23 -2.92 -4.46
CA LYS A 40 10.46 -3.46 -5.60
C LYS A 40 9.42 -4.52 -5.20
N ALA A 41 9.74 -5.36 -4.22
CA ALA A 41 8.83 -6.36 -3.66
C ALA A 41 7.60 -5.75 -2.96
N HIS A 42 7.76 -4.61 -2.28
CA HIS A 42 6.64 -3.89 -1.67
C HIS A 42 5.73 -3.29 -2.74
N TRP A 43 6.30 -2.87 -3.87
CA TRP A 43 5.52 -2.32 -4.97
C TRP A 43 4.70 -3.38 -5.71
N GLU A 44 5.20 -4.61 -5.82
CA GLU A 44 4.41 -5.74 -6.33
C GLU A 44 3.25 -6.11 -5.39
N ALA A 45 3.44 -6.02 -4.07
CA ALA A 45 2.37 -6.25 -3.10
C ALA A 45 1.25 -5.18 -3.14
N VAL A 46 1.57 -3.95 -3.58
CA VAL A 46 0.60 -2.86 -3.74
C VAL A 46 -0.11 -2.92 -5.10
N LYS A 47 0.48 -3.58 -6.10
CA LYS A 47 -0.03 -3.64 -7.49
C LYS A 47 -1.06 -4.77 -7.73
N TRP A 48 -1.62 -5.35 -6.66
CA TRP A 48 -2.55 -6.48 -6.74
C TRP A 48 -3.74 -6.19 -7.68
#